data_AF-A0A0F8XYI6-F1
#
_entry.id   AF-A0A0F8XYI6-F1
#
_cell.length_a   1.000
_cell.length_b   1.000
_cell.length_c   1.000
_cell.angle_alpha   90.00
_cell.angle_beta   90.00
_cell.angle_gamma   90.00
#
_symmetry.space_group_name_H-M   'P 1'
#
loop_
_entity.id
_entity.type
_entity.pdbx_description
1 polymer ?
#
loop_
_entity_poly.entity_id
_entity_poly.type
_entity_poly.pdbx_seq_one_letter_code
_entity_poly.pdbx_strand_id
1 'polypeptide(L)'
;MDLTSTLSKNWSVLFIRGLIAIIFGVITWFAPSASLSIMLLFFAGYFLFDGMLRTWIAWNSKQHNPYWRWLLAGGVLSIIAGLVTLFAPNVTAILLLYYVAAWAIAIGAVEIFVALKLRAEISGEWLLIITGALSVLFGLYLIFNPSAGIHTLLWLVATYAVLFGALIVLFSLKLKKLAQRQ
;
A
#
# COMPACT_ATOMS: atom_id res chain seq x y z
N MET A 1 -3.72 -19.43 -26.85
CA MET A 1 -4.68 -18.60 -26.11
C MET A 1 -4.07 -17.21 -26.00
N ASP A 2 -4.54 -16.25 -26.78
CA ASP A 2 -4.02 -14.89 -26.72
C ASP A 2 -4.49 -14.18 -25.44
N LEU A 3 -3.57 -13.46 -24.78
CA LEU A 3 -3.83 -12.67 -23.57
C LEU A 3 -5.04 -11.74 -23.71
N THR A 4 -5.27 -11.22 -24.91
CA THR A 4 -6.42 -10.38 -25.26
C THR A 4 -7.76 -11.11 -25.12
N SER A 5 -7.85 -12.39 -25.48
CA SER A 5 -9.08 -13.18 -25.37
C SER A 5 -9.45 -13.50 -23.92
N THR A 6 -8.45 -13.79 -23.06
CA THR A 6 -8.66 -14.04 -21.62
C THR A 6 -9.07 -12.76 -20.87
N LEU A 7 -8.42 -11.62 -21.15
CA LEU A 7 -8.75 -10.33 -20.54
C LEU A 7 -10.11 -9.81 -21.01
N SER A 8 -10.41 -10.00 -22.30
CA SER A 8 -11.68 -9.66 -22.91
C SER A 8 -12.84 -10.43 -22.26
N LYS A 9 -12.70 -11.74 -22.00
CA LYS A 9 -13.72 -12.54 -21.33
C LYS A 9 -13.99 -12.13 -19.88
N ASN A 10 -12.96 -11.61 -19.20
CA ASN A 10 -13.02 -11.20 -17.78
C ASN A 10 -13.19 -9.68 -17.60
N TRP A 11 -13.60 -8.94 -18.64
CA TRP A 11 -13.74 -7.47 -18.59
C TRP A 11 -14.64 -7.01 -17.42
N SER A 12 -15.68 -7.77 -17.08
CA SER A 12 -16.61 -7.46 -15.99
C SER A 12 -15.92 -7.45 -14.63
N VAL A 13 -14.96 -8.35 -14.40
CA VAL A 13 -14.20 -8.40 -13.14
C VAL A 13 -13.33 -7.16 -12.98
N LEU A 14 -12.70 -6.71 -14.07
CA LEU A 14 -11.92 -5.47 -14.09
C LEU A 14 -12.81 -4.25 -13.84
N PHE A 15 -13.99 -4.19 -14.46
CA PHE A 15 -14.95 -3.10 -14.25
C PHE A 15 -15.40 -3.03 -12.78
N ILE A 16 -15.82 -4.15 -12.20
CA ILE A 16 -16.24 -4.22 -10.79
C ILE A 16 -15.09 -3.81 -9.87
N ARG A 17 -13.88 -4.31 -10.11
CA ARG A 17 -12.68 -3.93 -9.33
C ARG A 17 -12.41 -2.43 -9.39
N GLY A 18 -12.48 -1.83 -10.59
CA GLY A 18 -12.29 -0.39 -10.77
C GLY A 18 -13.37 0.42 -10.06
N LEU A 19 -14.64 -0.01 -10.16
CA LEU A 19 -15.76 0.64 -9.50
C LEU A 19 -15.65 0.58 -7.97
N ILE A 20 -15.26 -0.57 -7.40
CA ILE A 20 -14.99 -0.74 -5.97
C ILE A 20 -13.88 0.21 -5.53
N ALA A 21 -12.79 0.35 -6.29
CA ALA A 21 -11.70 1.26 -5.97
C ALA A 21 -12.16 2.74 -5.95
N ILE A 22 -13.01 3.15 -6.90
CA ILE A 22 -13.59 4.50 -6.93
C ILE A 22 -14.47 4.73 -5.70
N ILE A 23 -15.39 3.80 -5.41
CA ILE A 23 -16.29 3.90 -4.24
C ILE A 23 -15.48 4.00 -2.95
N PHE A 24 -14.45 3.16 -2.80
CA PHE A 24 -13.55 3.21 -1.65
C PHE A 24 -12.84 4.56 -1.53
N GLY A 25 -12.31 5.09 -2.64
CA GLY A 25 -11.65 6.40 -2.65
C GLY A 25 -12.60 7.55 -2.27
N VAL A 26 -13.82 7.55 -2.82
CA VAL A 26 -14.86 8.54 -2.50
C VAL A 26 -15.27 8.46 -1.04
N ILE A 27 -15.54 7.26 -0.51
CA ILE A 27 -15.86 7.07 0.91
C ILE A 27 -14.72 7.59 1.79
N THR A 28 -13.47 7.37 1.41
CA THR A 28 -12.30 7.82 2.18
C THR A 28 -12.18 9.34 2.23
N TRP A 29 -12.60 10.07 1.20
CA TRP A 29 -12.67 11.54 1.25
C TRP A 29 -13.76 12.06 2.18
N PHE A 30 -14.97 11.47 2.16
CA PHE A 30 -16.11 11.97 2.94
C PHE A 30 -16.14 11.43 4.38
N ALA A 31 -15.56 10.27 4.62
CA ALA A 31 -15.52 9.59 5.92
C ALA A 31 -14.12 9.05 6.25
N PRO A 32 -13.10 9.91 6.39
CA PRO A 32 -11.71 9.51 6.62
C PRO A 32 -11.53 8.67 7.90
N SER A 33 -12.28 8.97 8.96
CA SER A 33 -12.25 8.21 10.22
C SER A 33 -12.78 6.78 10.07
N ALA A 34 -13.85 6.60 9.29
CA ALA A 34 -14.43 5.29 9.02
C ALA A 34 -13.51 4.45 8.14
N SER A 35 -12.94 5.02 7.07
CA SER A 35 -11.99 4.31 6.20
C SER A 35 -10.74 3.87 6.95
N LEU A 36 -10.19 4.73 7.81
CA LEU A 36 -9.05 4.39 8.67
C LEU A 36 -9.42 3.21 9.59
N SER A 37 -10.58 3.25 10.23
CA SER A 37 -11.04 2.18 11.13
C SER A 37 -11.18 0.84 10.39
N ILE A 38 -11.74 0.85 9.19
CA ILE A 38 -11.87 -0.34 8.35
C ILE A 38 -10.48 -0.88 7.99
N MET A 39 -9.56 -0.03 7.52
CA MET A 39 -8.19 -0.44 7.20
C MET A 39 -7.50 -1.07 8.41
N LEU A 40 -7.60 -0.45 9.59
CA LEU A 40 -7.01 -0.99 10.82
C LEU A 40 -7.64 -2.32 11.22
N LEU A 41 -8.95 -2.51 11.02
CA LEU A 41 -9.59 -3.80 11.30
C LEU A 41 -9.08 -4.91 10.37
N PHE A 42 -8.90 -4.60 9.07
CA PHE A 42 -8.27 -5.53 8.13
C PHE A 42 -6.82 -5.83 8.51
N PHE A 43 -6.02 -4.82 8.88
CA PHE A 43 -4.65 -5.01 9.35
C PHE A 43 -4.59 -5.89 10.59
N ALA A 44 -5.44 -5.61 11.58
CA ALA A 44 -5.53 -6.42 12.80
C ALA A 44 -5.86 -7.87 12.48
N GLY A 45 -6.89 -8.11 11.66
CA GLY A 45 -7.27 -9.46 11.24
C GLY A 45 -6.13 -10.18 10.54
N TYR A 46 -5.43 -9.50 9.64
CA TYR A 46 -4.25 -10.05 8.96
C TYR A 46 -3.12 -10.41 9.92
N PHE A 47 -2.73 -9.49 10.81
CA PHE A 47 -1.65 -9.71 11.77
C PHE A 47 -1.97 -10.83 12.77
N LEU A 48 -3.22 -10.91 13.23
CA LEU A 48 -3.67 -12.00 14.08
C LEU A 48 -3.62 -13.34 13.34
N PHE A 49 -4.11 -13.39 12.10
CA PHE A 49 -4.10 -14.61 11.29
C PHE A 49 -2.67 -15.07 10.96
N ASP A 50 -1.80 -14.17 10.50
CA ASP A 50 -0.38 -14.45 10.25
C ASP A 50 0.32 -14.93 11.54
N GLY A 51 0.06 -14.26 12.66
CA GLY A 51 0.63 -14.62 13.95
C GLY A 51 0.18 -16.00 14.43
N MET A 52 -1.10 -16.34 14.27
CA MET A 52 -1.64 -17.67 14.56
C MET A 52 -0.99 -18.74 13.68
N LEU A 53 -0.91 -18.50 12.36
CA LEU A 53 -0.28 -19.43 11.43
C LEU A 53 1.20 -19.67 11.75
N ARG A 54 1.97 -18.61 11.97
CA ARG A 54 3.41 -18.72 12.31
C ARG A 54 3.63 -19.45 13.61
N THR A 55 2.82 -19.17 14.62
CA THR A 55 2.89 -19.85 15.93
C THR A 55 2.56 -21.33 15.78
N TRP A 56 1.54 -21.67 14.99
CA TRP A 56 1.15 -23.06 14.70
C TRP A 56 2.25 -23.81 13.94
N ILE A 57 2.81 -23.20 12.90
CA ILE A 57 3.93 -23.76 12.12
C ILE A 57 5.16 -23.95 13.01
N ALA A 58 5.49 -22.98 13.88
CA ALA A 58 6.61 -23.08 14.80
C ALA A 58 6.45 -24.26 15.77
N TRP A 59 5.23 -24.47 16.28
CA TRP A 59 4.93 -25.59 17.17
C TRP A 59 5.09 -26.94 16.46
N ASN A 60 4.56 -27.06 15.24
CA ASN A 60 4.60 -28.30 14.47
C ASN A 60 6.01 -28.63 13.92
N SER A 61 6.82 -27.61 13.64
CA SER A 61 8.17 -27.77 13.08
C SER A 61 9.30 -27.78 14.13
N LYS A 62 8.97 -27.75 15.42
CA LYS A 62 9.94 -27.63 16.54
C LYS A 62 11.08 -28.64 16.51
N GLN A 63 10.83 -29.86 16.02
CA GLN A 63 11.83 -30.93 15.95
C GLN A 63 12.67 -30.91 14.65
N HIS A 64 12.13 -30.33 13.57
CA HIS A 64 12.72 -30.42 12.23
C HIS A 64 13.27 -29.08 11.71
N ASN A 65 12.98 -27.97 12.39
CA ASN A 65 13.39 -26.63 11.96
C ASN A 65 14.24 -25.95 13.04
N PRO A 66 15.54 -25.71 12.81
CA PRO A 66 16.40 -25.02 13.78
C PRO A 66 15.96 -23.57 14.04
N TYR A 67 15.18 -22.97 13.15
CA TYR A 67 14.65 -21.61 13.26
C TYR A 67 13.26 -21.53 13.89
N TRP A 68 12.71 -22.62 14.46
CA TRP A 68 11.37 -22.62 15.05
C TRP A 68 11.17 -21.53 16.12
N ARG A 69 12.22 -21.20 16.87
CA ARG A 69 12.18 -20.12 17.88
C ARG A 69 11.95 -18.75 17.27
N TRP A 70 12.56 -18.48 16.11
CA TRP A 70 12.37 -17.23 15.37
C TRP A 70 10.98 -17.15 14.75
N LEU A 71 10.46 -18.27 14.24
CA LEU A 71 9.08 -18.37 13.77
C LEU A 71 8.07 -18.12 14.90
N LEU A 72 8.29 -18.69 16.08
CA LEU A 72 7.44 -18.47 17.24
C LEU A 72 7.50 -17.01 17.72
N ALA A 73 8.70 -16.44 17.84
CA ALA A 73 8.87 -15.03 18.20
C ALA A 73 8.19 -14.11 17.19
N GLY A 74 8.36 -14.37 15.89
CA GLY A 74 7.67 -13.64 14.83
C GLY A 74 6.14 -13.79 14.90
N GLY A 75 5.64 -14.99 15.18
CA GLY A 75 4.21 -15.23 15.35
C GLY A 75 3.62 -14.48 16.54
N VAL A 76 4.29 -14.52 17.70
CA VAL A 76 3.88 -13.78 18.90
C VAL A 76 3.91 -12.27 18.65
N LEU A 77 4.96 -11.76 17.99
CA LEU A 77 5.05 -10.34 17.62
C LEU A 77 3.93 -9.92 16.66
N SER A 78 3.60 -10.75 15.66
CA SER A 78 2.46 -10.51 14.77
C SER A 78 1.14 -10.45 15.55
N ILE A 79 0.91 -11.37 16.50
CA ILE A 79 -0.30 -11.32 17.35
C ILE A 79 -0.35 -10.02 18.16
N ILE A 80 0.77 -9.65 18.81
CA ILE A 80 0.87 -8.40 19.58
C ILE A 80 0.57 -7.20 18.67
N ALA A 81 1.15 -7.15 17.47
CA ALA A 81 0.88 -6.08 16.52
C ALA A 81 -0.60 -6.01 16.13
N GLY A 82 -1.25 -7.15 15.92
CA GLY A 82 -2.69 -7.23 15.65
C GLY A 82 -3.53 -6.69 16.82
N LEU A 83 -3.19 -7.05 18.05
CA LEU A 83 -3.88 -6.54 19.25
C LEU A 83 -3.65 -5.04 19.46
N VAL A 84 -2.42 -4.55 19.28
CA VAL A 84 -2.10 -3.12 19.33
C VAL A 84 -2.90 -2.36 18.27
N THR A 85 -3.09 -2.94 17.09
CA THR A 85 -3.90 -2.34 16.02
C THR A 85 -5.35 -2.16 16.43
N LEU A 86 -5.94 -3.12 17.15
CA LEU A 86 -7.33 -3.06 17.62
C LEU A 86 -7.52 -2.11 18.80
N PHE A 87 -6.65 -2.19 19.80
CA PHE A 87 -6.82 -1.47 21.06
C PHE A 87 -6.17 -0.08 21.07
N ALA A 88 -5.18 0.14 20.22
CA ALA A 88 -4.47 1.41 20.09
C ALA A 88 -4.38 1.85 18.61
N PRO A 89 -5.53 2.14 17.96
CA PRO A 89 -5.58 2.49 16.54
C PRO A 89 -4.76 3.75 16.21
N ASN A 90 -4.72 4.72 17.12
CA ASN A 90 -3.93 5.93 16.96
C ASN A 90 -2.42 5.64 16.87
N VAL A 91 -1.92 4.70 17.69
CA VAL A 91 -0.50 4.31 17.67
C VAL A 91 -0.17 3.67 16.33
N THR A 92 -1.05 2.79 15.84
CA THR A 92 -0.85 2.11 14.56
C THR A 92 -0.87 3.08 13.39
N ALA A 93 -1.78 4.07 13.39
CA ALA A 93 -1.81 5.13 12.39
C ALA A 93 -0.52 5.95 12.36
N ILE A 94 0.03 6.29 13.53
CA ILE A 94 1.31 7.03 13.64
C ILE A 94 2.47 6.16 13.15
N LEU A 95 2.51 4.87 13.50
CA LEU A 95 3.54 3.95 13.02
C LEU A 95 3.51 3.81 11.50
N LEU A 96 2.31 3.67 10.91
CA LEU A 96 2.14 3.64 9.46
C LEU A 96 2.59 4.95 8.81
N LEU A 97 2.29 6.09 9.42
CA LEU A 97 2.77 7.39 8.95
C LEU A 97 4.30 7.45 8.94
N TYR A 98 4.96 7.04 10.02
CA TYR A 98 6.42 7.04 10.07
C TYR A 98 7.04 6.04 9.10
N TYR A 99 6.40 4.89 8.89
CA TYR A 99 6.80 3.95 7.85
C TYR A 99 6.76 4.59 6.47
N VAL A 100 5.65 5.25 6.11
CA VAL A 100 5.51 5.94 4.82
C VAL A 100 6.51 7.10 4.69
N ALA A 101 6.72 7.86 5.77
CA ALA A 101 7.69 8.95 5.78
C ALA A 101 9.12 8.46 5.55
N ALA A 102 9.54 7.42 6.26
CA ALA A 102 10.85 6.79 6.10
C ALA A 102 11.03 6.25 4.67
N TRP A 103 10.00 5.60 4.13
CA TRP A 103 9.98 5.12 2.75
C TRP A 103 10.13 6.25 1.72
N ALA A 104 9.38 7.35 1.89
CA ALA A 104 9.45 8.52 1.01
C ALA A 104 10.84 9.18 1.05
N ILE A 105 11.45 9.28 2.24
CA ILE A 105 12.82 9.80 2.38
C ILE A 105 13.82 8.86 1.70
N ALA A 106 13.69 7.55 1.90
CA ALA A 106 14.58 6.56 1.29
C ALA A 106 14.50 6.60 -0.25
N ILE A 107 13.31 6.63 -0.83
CA ILE A 107 13.12 6.78 -2.28
C ILE A 107 13.74 8.10 -2.75
N GLY A 108 13.42 9.21 -2.08
CA GLY A 108 13.93 10.51 -2.50
C GLY A 108 15.46 10.59 -2.45
N ALA A 109 16.07 9.98 -1.43
CA ALA A 109 17.53 9.87 -1.34
C ALA A 109 18.12 9.01 -2.48
N VAL A 110 17.47 7.90 -2.84
CA VAL A 110 17.88 7.06 -3.97
C VAL A 110 17.75 7.81 -5.30
N GLU A 111 16.63 8.52 -5.53
CA GLU A 111 16.41 9.31 -6.74
C GLU A 111 17.48 10.40 -6.92
N ILE A 112 17.79 11.13 -5.84
CA ILE A 112 18.86 12.13 -5.84
C ILE A 112 20.22 11.47 -6.12
N PHE A 113 20.52 10.35 -5.46
CA PHE A 113 21.78 9.63 -5.68
C PHE A 113 21.93 9.13 -7.12
N VAL A 114 20.87 8.55 -7.69
CA VAL A 114 20.85 8.07 -9.08
C VAL A 114 21.01 9.23 -10.05
N ALA A 115 20.31 10.35 -9.83
CA ALA A 115 20.43 11.54 -10.67
C ALA A 115 21.88 12.08 -10.70
N LEU A 116 22.54 12.14 -9.54
CA LEU A 116 23.94 12.58 -9.46
C LEU A 116 24.90 11.62 -10.16
N LYS A 117 24.63 10.31 -10.11
CA LYS A 117 25.49 9.28 -10.72
C LYS A 117 25.32 9.18 -12.23
N LEU A 118 24.10 9.31 -12.74
CA LEU A 118 23.76 9.16 -14.16
C LEU A 118 23.68 10.50 -14.91
N ARG A 119 24.13 11.60 -14.28
CA ARG A 119 24.15 12.95 -14.87
C ARG A 119 24.85 13.06 -16.23
N ALA A 120 25.82 12.18 -16.47
CA ALA A 120 26.57 12.16 -17.73
C ALA A 120 25.89 11.35 -18.85
N GLU A 121 24.89 10.52 -18.52
CA GLU A 121 24.27 9.57 -19.46
C GLU A 121 22.80 9.89 -19.77
N ILE A 122 22.11 10.64 -18.90
CA ILE A 122 20.67 10.92 -19.05
C ILE A 122 20.41 12.43 -19.21
N SER A 123 19.84 12.81 -20.35
CA SER A 123 19.21 14.13 -20.53
C SER A 123 17.89 14.17 -19.74
N GLY A 124 17.84 14.94 -18.64
CA GLY A 124 16.65 15.06 -17.77
C GLY A 124 16.88 14.85 -16.27
N GLU A 125 18.14 14.75 -15.82
CA GLU A 125 18.55 14.56 -14.42
C GLU A 125 17.86 15.48 -13.41
N TRP A 126 17.56 16.72 -13.80
CA TRP A 126 16.95 17.72 -12.94
C TRP A 126 15.54 17.30 -12.48
N LEU A 127 14.81 16.57 -13.31
CA LEU A 127 13.50 16.04 -12.92
C LEU A 127 13.65 15.02 -11.78
N LEU A 128 14.63 14.12 -11.84
CA LEU A 128 14.88 13.16 -10.76
C LEU A 128 15.36 13.83 -9.47
N ILE A 129 16.17 14.90 -9.58
CA ILE A 129 16.57 15.69 -8.41
C ILE A 129 15.35 16.37 -7.78
N ILE A 130 14.47 16.97 -8.59
CA ILE A 130 13.27 17.65 -8.11
C ILE A 130 12.31 16.66 -7.47
N THR A 131 12.02 15.52 -8.12
CA THR A 131 11.13 14.48 -7.55
C THR A 131 11.71 13.91 -6.26
N GLY A 132 13.02 13.65 -6.24
CA GLY A 132 13.69 13.10 -5.08
C GLY A 132 13.68 14.08 -3.90
N ALA A 133 13.99 15.36 -4.17
CA ALA A 133 13.91 16.42 -3.16
C ALA A 133 12.48 16.60 -2.63
N LEU A 134 11.48 16.59 -3.51
CA LEU A 134 10.07 16.68 -3.12
C LEU A 134 9.67 15.50 -2.23
N SER A 135 10.12 14.28 -2.54
CA SER A 135 9.85 13.07 -1.75
C SER A 135 10.51 13.13 -0.36
N VAL A 136 11.75 13.61 -0.27
CA VAL A 136 12.43 13.83 1.03
C VAL A 136 11.69 14.89 1.86
N LEU A 137 11.37 16.03 1.25
CA LEU A 137 10.62 17.10 1.92
C LEU A 137 9.25 16.63 2.37
N PHE A 138 8.56 15.83 1.56
CA PHE A 138 7.29 15.22 1.92
C PHE A 138 7.43 14.30 3.14
N GLY A 139 8.41 13.40 3.14
CA GLY A 139 8.64 12.52 4.29
C GLY A 139 9.03 13.28 5.56
N LEU A 140 9.86 14.33 5.45
CA LEU A 140 10.17 15.21 6.59
C LEU A 140 8.94 15.95 7.10
N TYR A 141 8.10 16.47 6.21
CA TYR A 141 6.85 17.14 6.56
C TYR A 141 5.92 16.22 7.37
N LEU A 142 5.79 14.95 6.97
CA LEU A 142 5.01 13.95 7.71
C LEU A 142 5.57 13.73 9.13
N ILE A 143 6.90 13.66 9.29
CA ILE A 143 7.53 13.43 10.60
C ILE A 143 7.28 14.58 11.57
N PHE A 144 7.44 15.83 11.11
CA PHE A 144 7.28 17.01 11.95
C PHE A 144 5.81 17.37 12.19
N ASN A 145 4.89 16.96 11.31
CA ASN A 145 3.46 17.24 11.43
C ASN A 145 2.63 15.94 11.34
N PRO A 146 2.70 15.05 12.36
CA PRO A 146 2.06 13.74 12.29
C PRO A 146 0.52 13.82 12.21
N SER A 147 -0.10 14.81 12.87
CA SER A 147 -1.55 15.03 12.79
C SER A 147 -2.00 15.39 11.37
N ALA A 148 -1.32 16.34 10.74
CA ALA A 148 -1.58 16.73 9.36
C ALA A 148 -1.23 15.59 8.40
N GLY A 149 -0.14 14.87 8.67
CA GLY A 149 0.36 13.80 7.83
C GLY A 149 -0.61 12.63 7.69
N ILE A 150 -1.31 12.23 8.75
CA ILE A 150 -2.37 11.20 8.65
C ILE A 150 -3.45 11.65 7.67
N HIS A 151 -3.88 12.90 7.77
CA HIS A 151 -4.90 13.47 6.88
C HIS A 151 -4.41 13.54 5.43
N THR A 152 -3.16 13.96 5.23
CA THR A 152 -2.51 13.99 3.93
C THR A 152 -2.42 12.60 3.31
N LEU A 153 -2.07 11.57 4.10
CA LEU A 153 -2.01 10.19 3.62
C LEU A 153 -3.39 9.67 3.21
N LEU A 154 -4.43 9.95 3.98
CA LEU A 154 -5.80 9.56 3.64
C LEU A 154 -6.26 10.21 2.33
N TRP A 155 -5.99 11.50 2.16
CA TRP A 155 -6.27 12.22 0.91
C TRP A 155 -5.48 11.66 -0.27
N LEU A 156 -4.20 11.35 -0.08
CA LEU A 156 -3.35 10.78 -1.12
C LEU A 156 -3.87 9.40 -1.55
N VAL A 157 -4.19 8.53 -0.59
CA VAL A 157 -4.75 7.19 -0.84
C VAL A 157 -6.10 7.28 -1.54
N ALA A 158 -6.99 8.18 -1.10
CA ALA A 158 -8.29 8.40 -1.72
C ALA A 158 -8.14 8.88 -3.18
N THR A 159 -7.29 9.88 -3.40
CA THR A 159 -7.03 10.42 -4.74
C THR A 159 -6.46 9.34 -5.66
N TYR A 160 -5.48 8.57 -5.18
CA TYR A 160 -4.90 7.47 -5.92
C TYR A 160 -5.94 6.38 -6.25
N ALA A 161 -6.77 5.98 -5.29
CA ALA A 161 -7.82 4.99 -5.49
C ALA A 161 -8.85 5.42 -6.53
N VAL A 162 -9.26 6.69 -6.52
CA VAL A 162 -10.20 7.25 -7.52
C VAL A 162 -9.56 7.30 -8.90
N LEU A 163 -8.36 7.87 -9.02
CA LEU A 163 -7.67 7.98 -10.32
C LEU A 163 -7.39 6.60 -10.92
N PHE A 164 -6.82 5.70 -10.14
CA PHE A 164 -6.49 4.35 -10.57
C PHE A 164 -7.75 3.55 -10.90
N GLY A 165 -8.80 3.66 -10.07
CA GLY A 165 -10.10 3.05 -10.32
C GLY A 165 -10.73 3.55 -11.63
N ALA A 166 -10.69 4.86 -11.89
CA ALA A 166 -11.17 5.46 -13.13
C ALA A 166 -10.40 4.93 -14.36
N LEU A 167 -9.08 4.84 -14.28
CA LEU A 167 -8.25 4.26 -15.35
C LEU A 167 -8.63 2.80 -15.63
N ILE A 168 -8.84 1.98 -14.59
CA ILE A 168 -9.28 0.58 -14.75
C ILE A 168 -10.67 0.52 -15.38
N VAL A 169 -11.62 1.35 -14.94
CA VAL A 169 -12.96 1.39 -15.52
C VAL A 169 -12.87 1.73 -17.01
N LEU A 170 -12.13 2.77 -17.38
CA LEU A 170 -11.93 3.14 -18.78
C LEU A 170 -11.30 2.01 -19.60
N PHE A 171 -10.29 1.33 -19.04
CA PHE A 171 -9.64 0.19 -19.69
C PHE A 171 -10.61 -1.00 -19.86
N SER A 172 -11.39 -1.32 -18.84
CA SER A 172 -12.40 -2.39 -18.91
C SER A 172 -13.47 -2.13 -19.96
N LEU A 173 -13.88 -0.86 -20.13
CA LEU A 173 -14.83 -0.47 -21.17
C LEU A 173 -14.22 -0.59 -22.58
N LYS A 174 -12.92 -0.31 -22.74
CA LYS A 174 -12.20 -0.57 -23.99
C LYS A 174 -12.13 -2.07 -24.28
N LEU A 175 -11.85 -2.91 -23.28
CA LEU A 175 -11.85 -4.38 -23.43
C LEU A 175 -13.24 -4.92 -23.79
N LYS A 176 -14.32 -4.42 -23.17
CA LYS A 176 -15.70 -4.79 -23.53
C LYS A 176 -16.00 -4.53 -25.01
N LYS A 177 -15.56 -3.38 -25.54
CA LYS A 177 -15.76 -3.03 -26.95
C LYS A 177 -14.99 -3.95 -27.90
N LEU A 178 -13.82 -4.45 -27.48
CA LEU A 178 -13.05 -5.43 -28.26
C LEU A 178 -13.70 -6.83 -28.19
N ALA A 179 -14.25 -7.21 -27.03
CA ALA A 179 -15.00 -8.45 -26.84
C ALA A 179 -16.23 -8.55 -27.75
N GLN A 180 -16.90 -7.43 -27.98
CA GLN A 180 -18.11 -7.34 -28.81
C GLN A 180 -17.83 -7.32 -30.32
N ARG A 181 -16.57 -7.16 -30.73
CA ARG A 181 -16.15 -7.12 -32.14
C ARG A 181 -15.54 -8.44 -32.63
N GLN A 182 -15.25 -9.36 -31.72
CA GLN A 182 -14.84 -10.73 -32.00
C GLN A 182 -16.05 -11.65 -32.00
#